data_AF-A0A210PC09-F1
#
_entry.id   AF-A0A210PC09-F1
#
_cell.length_a   1.000
_cell.length_b   1.000
_cell.length_c   1.000
_cell.angle_alpha   90.00
_cell.angle_beta   90.00
_cell.angle_gamma   90.00
#
_symmetry.space_group_name_H-M   'P 1'
#
loop_
_entity.id
_entity.type
_entity.pdbx_description
1 polymer ?
#
loop_
_entity_poly.entity_id
_entity_poly.type
_entity_poly.pdbx_seq_one_letter_code
_entity_poly.pdbx_strand_id
1 'polypeptide(L)' 'MKTIGFTEHLPIQAKDSLIEFSQPLPEVKGHDLLVKISATSVNPVDVGVRRSGYRKLAKLDGTLLE' A
#
# COMPACT_ATOMS: atom_id res chain seq x y z
N MET A 1 -7.43 10.16 0.86
CA MET A 1 -7.48 9.44 -0.41
C MET A 1 -7.69 7.96 -0.14
N LYS A 2 -8.45 7.31 -1.03
CA LYS A 2 -8.68 5.86 -0.99
C LYS A 2 -7.41 5.13 -1.41
N THR A 3 -6.96 4.19 -0.59
CA THR A 3 -5.70 3.46 -0.78
C THR A 3 -5.92 1.96 -0.61
N ILE A 4 -5.18 1.15 -1.36
CA ILE A 4 -5.10 -0.32 -1.21
C ILE A 4 -3.68 -0.69 -0.76
N GLY A 5 -3.54 -1.54 0.25
CA GLY A 5 -2.24 -1.93 0.80
C GLY A 5 -2.33 -3.14 1.74
N PHE A 6 -1.25 -3.44 2.46
CA PHE A 6 -1.19 -4.56 3.42
C PHE A 6 -0.26 -4.22 4.58
N THR A 7 -0.49 -4.83 5.75
CA THR A 7 0.40 -4.72 6.91
C THR A 7 1.19 -5.99 7.19
N GLU A 8 0.89 -7.07 6.49
CA GLU A 8 1.53 -8.38 6.66
C GLU A 8 1.62 -9.09 5.31
N HIS A 9 2.70 -9.82 5.07
CA HIS A 9 2.96 -10.54 3.83
C HIS A 9 2.18 -11.86 3.80
N LEU A 10 0.89 -11.78 3.50
CA LEU A 10 -0.01 -12.94 3.46
C LEU A 10 -0.16 -13.54 2.04
N PRO A 11 -0.50 -14.84 1.94
CA PRO A 11 -0.97 -15.43 0.67
C PRO A 11 -2.16 -14.63 0.12
N ILE A 12 -2.28 -14.51 -1.21
CA ILE A 12 -3.34 -13.69 -1.85
C ILE A 12 -4.76 -14.22 -1.57
N GLN A 13 -4.89 -15.49 -1.17
CA GLN A 13 -6.15 -16.09 -0.76
C GLN A 13 -6.59 -15.64 0.64
N ALA A 14 -5.69 -15.07 1.45
CA ALA A 14 -6.04 -14.56 2.77
C ALA A 14 -6.89 -13.29 2.62
N LYS A 15 -7.93 -13.19 3.47
CA LYS A 15 -8.87 -12.06 3.46
C LYS A 15 -8.19 -10.70 3.67
N ASP A 16 -7.17 -10.67 4.51
CA ASP A 16 -6.43 -9.45 4.85
C ASP A 16 -5.14 -9.28 4.00
N SER A 17 -5.02 -10.00 2.88
CA SER A 17 -3.86 -9.93 2.00
C SER A 17 -3.71 -8.57 1.28
N LEU A 18 -4.83 -7.90 1.03
CA LEU A 18 -4.92 -6.51 0.60
C LEU A 18 -6.17 -5.90 1.24
N ILE A 19 -6.01 -4.71 1.82
CA ILE A 19 -7.08 -3.98 2.51
C ILE A 19 -7.25 -2.58 1.92
N GLU A 20 -8.49 -2.11 1.92
CA GLU A 20 -8.82 -0.73 1.61
C GLU A 20 -8.79 0.13 2.88
N PHE A 21 -8.18 1.31 2.78
CA PHE A 21 -8.13 2.29 3.88
C PHE A 21 -7.99 3.72 3.32
N SER A 22 -8.08 4.70 4.21
CA SER A 22 -7.91 6.12 3.86
C SER A 22 -6.56 6.64 4.35
N GLN A 23 -5.90 7.43 3.51
CA GLN A 23 -4.69 8.19 3.89
C GLN A 23 -4.88 9.69 3.65
N PRO A 24 -4.12 10.57 4.31
CA PRO A 24 -4.08 11.98 3.92
C PRO A 24 -3.61 12.14 2.46
N LEU A 25 -3.95 13.26 1.84
CA LEU A 25 -3.32 13.63 0.57
C LEU A 25 -1.86 14.01 0.84
N PRO A 26 -0.89 13.49 0.06
CA PRO A 26 0.51 13.82 0.27
C PRO A 26 0.81 15.26 -0.14
N GLU A 27 1.77 15.88 0.55
CA GLU A 27 2.32 17.18 0.20
C GLU A 27 3.50 17.00 -0.75
N VAL A 28 3.47 17.66 -1.90
CA VAL A 28 4.56 17.60 -2.90
C VAL A 28 5.73 18.48 -2.50
N LYS A 29 6.96 18.02 -2.75
CA LYS A 29 8.19 18.76 -2.47
C LYS A 29 9.13 18.74 -3.68
N GLY A 30 9.94 19.79 -3.83
CA GLY A 30 10.99 19.86 -4.86
C GLY A 30 10.46 19.62 -6.28
N HIS A 31 10.79 18.46 -6.84
CA HIS A 31 10.46 18.06 -8.22
C HIS A 31 9.35 16.99 -8.30
N ASP A 32 8.62 16.74 -7.21
CA ASP A 32 7.54 15.76 -7.19
C ASP A 32 6.28 16.25 -7.94
N LEU A 33 5.52 15.31 -8.50
CA LEU A 33 4.20 15.56 -9.09
C LEU A 33 3.11 14.84 -8.30
N LEU A 34 2.03 15.57 -7.97
CA LEU A 34 0.81 14.98 -7.43
C LEU A 34 -0.10 14.55 -8.58
N VAL A 35 -0.22 13.24 -8.79
CA VAL A 35 -1.01 12.68 -9.90
C VAL A 35 -2.34 12.12 -9.38
N LYS A 36 -3.45 12.54 -9.99
CA LYS A 36 -4.75 11.89 -9.78
C LYS A 36 -4.81 10.60 -10.59
N ILE A 37 -4.71 9.46 -9.91
CA ILE A 37 -4.71 8.14 -10.54
C ILE A 37 -6.11 7.79 -11.09
N SER A 38 -6.20 7.45 -12.38
CA SER A 38 -7.44 6.95 -13.02
C SER A 38 -7.48 5.42 -13.11
N ALA A 39 -6.33 4.77 -13.31
CA ALA A 39 -6.20 3.32 -13.39
C ALA A 39 -4.75 2.91 -13.10
N THR A 40 -4.54 1.64 -12.72
CA THR A 40 -3.22 1.02 -12.50
C THR A 40 -3.20 -0.39 -13.09
N SER A 41 -2.00 -0.92 -13.40
CA SER A 41 -1.81 -2.32 -13.78
C SER A 41 -1.21 -3.12 -12.63
N VAL A 42 -1.26 -4.45 -12.73
CA VAL A 42 -0.50 -5.37 -11.88
C VAL A 42 0.61 -6.01 -12.71
N ASN A 43 1.83 -6.02 -12.16
CA ASN A 43 3.05 -6.51 -12.76
C ASN A 43 3.70 -7.60 -11.86
N PRO A 44 4.66 -8.39 -12.38
CA PRO A 44 5.35 -9.41 -11.59
C PRO A 44 6.04 -8.87 -10.32
N VAL A 45 6.54 -7.62 -10.35
CA VAL A 45 7.17 -6.98 -9.20
C VAL A 45 6.19 -6.80 -8.03
N ASP A 46 4.90 -6.54 -8.28
CA ASP A 46 3.89 -6.39 -7.23
C ASP A 46 3.70 -7.70 -6.45
N VAL A 47 3.79 -8.83 -7.15
CA VAL A 47 3.76 -10.16 -6.53
C VAL A 47 5.06 -10.44 -5.78
N GLY A 48 6.20 -10.04 -6.33
CA GLY A 48 7.51 -10.16 -5.70
C GLY A 48 7.56 -9.41 -4.36
N VAL A 49 7.27 -8.11 -4.38
CA VAL A 49 7.26 -7.24 -3.19
C VAL A 49 6.32 -7.78 -2.12
N ARG A 50 5.11 -8.24 -2.49
CA ARG A 50 4.16 -8.80 -1.52
C ARG A 50 4.64 -10.12 -0.91
N ARG A 51 5.43 -10.94 -1.61
CA ARG A 51 5.94 -12.22 -1.09
C ARG A 51 7.22 -12.08 -0.26
N SER A 52 8.04 -11.07 -0.52
CA SER A 52 9.45 -11.06 -0.08
C SER A 52 9.72 -10.48 1.31
N GLY A 53 8.70 -10.06 2.07
CA GLY A 53 8.92 -9.51 3.42
C GLY A 53 8.41 -10.42 4.54
N TYR A 54 8.98 -10.19 5.72
CA TYR A 54 8.67 -10.96 6.95
C TYR A 54 8.10 -10.06 8.05
N ARG A 55 7.95 -8.76 7.77
CA ARG A 55 7.59 -7.75 8.77
C ARG A 55 6.07 -7.61 8.83
N LYS A 56 5.55 -7.59 10.05
CA LYS A 56 4.19 -7.12 10.34
C LYS A 56 4.29 -5.64 10.72
N LEU A 57 3.76 -4.77 9.88
CA LEU A 57 3.65 -3.34 10.16
C LEU A 57 2.62 -3.17 11.29
N ALA A 58 3.00 -2.48 12.36
CA ALA A 58 2.09 -2.18 13.45
C ALA A 58 1.01 -1.20 12.95
N LYS A 59 -0.27 -1.54 13.19
CA LYS A 59 -1.35 -0.54 13.11
C LYS A 59 -1.23 0.36 14.34
N LEU A 60 -0.49 1.47 14.25
CA LEU A 60 -0.80 2.59 15.13
C LEU A 60 -1.99 3.32 14.52
N ASP A 61 -3.02 3.59 15.34
CA ASP A 61 -4.02 4.65 15.18
C ASP A 61 -4.71 4.92 13.82
N GLY A 62 -4.65 3.98 12.87
CA GLY A 62 -5.21 4.18 11.53
C GLY A 62 -4.23 4.81 10.54
N THR A 63 -2.96 4.99 10.93
CA THR A 63 -1.90 5.49 10.06
C THR A 63 -0.90 4.37 9.82
N LEU A 64 -0.71 3.98 8.55
CA LEU A 64 0.37 3.06 8.19
C LEU A 64 1.71 3.79 8.28
N LEU A 65 2.60 3.33 9.16
CA LEU A 65 4.00 3.74 9.19
C LEU A 65 4.74 3.11 8.01
N GLU A 66 5.53 3.94 7.32
CA GLU A 66 6.44 3.55 6.22
C GLU A 66 7.51 2.53 6.65
#